data_AF-A0A5R8WU03-F1
#
_entry.id   AF-A0A5R8WU03-F1
#
_cell.length_a   1.000
_cell.length_b   1.000
_cell.length_c   1.000
_cell.angle_alpha   90.00
_cell.angle_beta   90.00
_cell.angle_gamma   90.00
#
_symmetry.space_group_name_H-M   'P 1'
#
loop_
_entity.id
_entity.type
_entity.pdbx_description
1 polymer ?
#
loop_
_entity_poly.entity_id
_entity_poly.type
_entity_poly.pdbx_seq_one_letter_code
_entity_poly.pdbx_strand_id
1 'polypeptide(L)'
;MRTSRLNPVLLGALLLGAAACQRETAARTEKPNPATEVSATDTALPAEAPLATRRDWHRLARRTNPHAPLIHYAAVRRPASLPAPALPTEARLLDLTLKPSEFFRIDPTQPAEVRGREGTVVRLPAGALLDARQQPAQGPVWLELKECLALADLLLSDHVSTGPDGTPMQAGGMLLVRAVTSKGQALHLAPGAAIVLNLPAELHAGRQLYHSPDRQHWAALPADTAPESGPAYAQASSTAGSSILDTPAESSANHNPAPLTALAEPGLDWLRSTELGWLSCLRGWHPEGAAQLLVPTEADDHTVVRLVYPEAGVILAGQPQAAGYAFQGLPAQQRAVLVGLRYEGGNAFLAVQSLAPGDTAAPLEFREVSLADIEQRLQELR
;
A
#
# COMPACT_ATOMS: atom_id res chain seq x y z
N MET A 1 -44.35 -41.43 44.62
CA MET A 1 -44.71 -41.54 43.19
C MET A 1 -43.46 -41.94 42.41
N ARG A 2 -43.30 -43.26 42.19
CA ARG A 2 -43.05 -43.93 40.91
C ARG A 2 -41.84 -43.41 40.09
N THR A 3 -40.78 -44.21 40.22
CA THR A 3 -39.66 -44.43 39.31
C THR A 3 -40.11 -44.91 37.92
N SER A 4 -39.29 -44.70 36.88
CA SER A 4 -38.92 -45.71 35.84
C SER A 4 -38.32 -45.04 34.59
N ARG A 5 -37.01 -45.19 34.34
CA ARG A 5 -36.35 -46.06 33.33
C ARG A 5 -36.47 -45.62 31.86
N LEU A 6 -35.30 -45.35 31.29
CA LEU A 6 -35.00 -45.26 29.85
C LEU A 6 -34.54 -46.62 29.31
N ASN A 7 -34.66 -46.76 27.98
CA ASN A 7 -34.21 -47.81 27.03
C ASN A 7 -35.15 -49.02 26.79
N PRO A 8 -35.10 -49.73 25.62
CA PRO A 8 -34.37 -49.50 24.34
C PRO A 8 -35.14 -49.92 23.03
N VAL A 9 -34.42 -49.96 21.89
CA VAL A 9 -34.55 -50.92 20.74
C VAL A 9 -35.27 -50.48 19.42
N LEU A 10 -34.43 -50.43 18.37
CA LEU A 10 -34.53 -50.88 16.94
C LEU A 10 -35.89 -50.94 16.21
N LEU A 11 -35.92 -50.48 14.94
CA LEU A 11 -35.66 -51.26 13.69
C LEU A 11 -36.24 -50.51 12.47
N GLY A 12 -35.53 -50.47 11.33
CA GLY A 12 -36.12 -49.96 10.07
C GLY A 12 -35.13 -49.72 8.92
N ALA A 13 -34.77 -50.81 8.22
CA ALA A 13 -34.07 -50.88 6.94
C ALA A 13 -34.92 -50.27 5.78
N LEU A 14 -34.54 -50.08 4.50
CA LEU A 14 -33.47 -50.49 3.56
C LEU A 14 -33.71 -49.69 2.23
N LEU A 15 -32.71 -49.64 1.32
CA LEU A 15 -32.74 -49.51 -0.18
C LEU A 15 -31.71 -48.47 -0.69
N LEU A 16 -30.52 -48.88 -1.17
CA LEU A 16 -30.12 -49.39 -2.51
C LEU A 16 -30.03 -48.33 -3.63
N GLY A 17 -28.81 -48.11 -4.13
CA GLY A 17 -28.50 -47.40 -5.38
C GLY A 17 -27.00 -47.49 -5.72
N ALA A 18 -26.68 -48.21 -6.80
CA ALA A 18 -25.33 -48.59 -7.24
C ALA A 18 -24.76 -47.69 -8.34
N ALA A 19 -23.43 -47.53 -8.39
CA ALA A 19 -22.62 -47.26 -9.59
C ALA A 19 -21.13 -47.42 -9.20
N ALA A 20 -20.51 -48.57 -9.49
CA ALA A 20 -19.79 -48.91 -10.73
C ALA A 20 -18.36 -48.30 -10.78
N CYS A 21 -17.39 -49.18 -10.49
CA CYS A 21 -15.95 -49.00 -10.66
C CYS A 21 -15.57 -48.77 -12.12
N GLN A 22 -14.62 -47.87 -12.38
CA GLN A 22 -13.74 -47.95 -13.55
C GLN A 22 -12.28 -47.98 -13.09
N ARG A 23 -11.64 -49.13 -13.35
CA ARG A 23 -10.19 -49.31 -13.43
C ARG A 23 -9.84 -49.04 -14.89
N GLU A 24 -8.87 -48.16 -15.13
CA GLU A 24 -8.29 -48.01 -16.46
C GLU A 24 -6.78 -48.21 -16.44
N THR A 25 -6.34 -48.80 -17.53
CA THR A 25 -5.18 -49.64 -17.74
C THR A 25 -4.04 -48.83 -18.34
N ALA A 26 -2.80 -49.06 -17.91
CA ALA A 26 -1.64 -48.78 -18.76
C ALA A 26 -0.50 -49.74 -18.44
N ALA A 27 -0.36 -50.76 -19.28
CA ALA A 27 0.90 -51.47 -19.46
C ALA A 27 1.13 -51.62 -20.97
N ARG A 28 2.17 -50.96 -21.48
CA ARG A 28 2.83 -51.42 -22.71
C ARG A 28 4.32 -51.16 -22.60
N THR A 29 5.00 -52.22 -22.24
CA THR A 29 6.45 -52.44 -22.37
C THR A 29 6.75 -52.67 -23.84
N GLU A 30 7.69 -51.91 -24.41
CA GLU A 30 8.30 -52.20 -25.71
C GLU A 30 9.76 -52.59 -25.52
N LYS A 31 10.17 -53.62 -26.27
CA LYS A 31 11.39 -54.41 -26.11
C LYS A 31 12.41 -53.96 -27.17
N PRO A 32 13.72 -53.85 -26.88
CA PRO A 32 14.72 -53.42 -27.86
C PRO A 32 15.37 -54.62 -28.58
N ASN A 33 15.66 -54.47 -29.89
CA ASN A 33 16.78 -55.13 -30.61
C ASN A 33 16.81 -54.73 -32.11
N PRO A 34 17.88 -55.02 -32.89
CA PRO A 34 19.32 -54.81 -32.67
C PRO A 34 19.99 -54.00 -33.83
N ALA A 35 21.23 -53.59 -33.56
CA ALA A 35 22.35 -53.25 -34.47
C ALA A 35 22.12 -52.94 -35.97
N THR A 36 22.61 -51.76 -36.38
CA THR A 36 23.26 -51.58 -37.68
C THR A 36 24.50 -50.72 -37.49
N GLU A 37 25.66 -51.30 -37.73
CA GLU A 37 26.96 -50.62 -37.84
C GLU A 37 26.98 -49.79 -39.12
N VAL A 38 27.37 -48.51 -39.04
CA VAL A 38 28.05 -47.81 -40.15
C VAL A 38 29.13 -46.90 -39.59
N SER A 39 30.29 -47.02 -40.21
CA SER A 39 31.60 -46.43 -39.98
C SER A 39 31.68 -44.94 -39.67
N ALA A 40 32.73 -44.64 -38.92
CA ALA A 40 33.35 -43.34 -38.73
C ALA A 40 33.54 -42.56 -40.05
N THR A 41 33.16 -41.28 -40.02
CA THR A 41 33.86 -40.26 -40.79
C THR A 41 34.07 -39.07 -39.87
N ASP A 42 35.33 -38.75 -39.71
CA ASP A 42 35.85 -37.61 -38.96
C ASP A 42 35.31 -36.33 -39.60
N THR A 43 34.42 -35.64 -38.91
CA THR A 43 34.04 -34.26 -39.24
C THR A 43 33.93 -33.53 -37.92
N ALA A 44 35.02 -32.85 -37.58
CA ALA A 44 35.07 -31.93 -36.46
C ALA A 44 33.88 -30.97 -36.55
N LEU A 45 32.93 -31.15 -35.62
CA LEU A 45 31.93 -30.14 -35.30
C LEU A 45 32.69 -28.85 -34.98
N PRO A 46 32.37 -27.70 -35.61
CA PRO A 46 32.82 -26.44 -35.07
C PRO A 46 32.27 -26.40 -33.64
N ALA A 47 33.16 -26.17 -32.66
CA ALA A 47 32.73 -25.87 -31.31
C ALA A 47 31.70 -24.74 -31.41
N GLU A 48 30.43 -25.05 -31.17
CA GLU A 48 29.43 -24.03 -30.91
C GLU A 48 29.93 -23.29 -29.68
N ALA A 49 30.59 -22.16 -29.93
CA ALA A 49 30.83 -21.17 -28.91
C ALA A 49 29.47 -20.93 -28.23
N PRO A 50 29.39 -20.96 -26.90
CA PRO A 50 28.14 -20.67 -26.23
C PRO A 50 27.64 -19.34 -26.81
N LEU A 51 26.45 -19.37 -27.41
CA LEU A 51 25.73 -18.18 -27.81
C LEU A 51 25.64 -17.33 -26.55
N ALA A 52 26.58 -16.39 -26.44
CA ALA A 52 26.60 -15.39 -25.39
C ALA A 52 25.27 -14.67 -25.56
N THR A 53 24.31 -15.03 -24.73
CA THR A 53 23.04 -14.36 -24.61
C THR A 53 23.41 -12.92 -24.27
N ARG A 54 23.37 -12.05 -25.29
CA ARG A 54 23.62 -10.63 -25.13
C ARG A 54 22.56 -10.16 -24.15
N ARG A 55 23.02 -9.82 -22.94
CA ARG A 55 22.22 -9.38 -21.81
C ARG A 55 21.71 -7.96 -22.10
N ASP A 56 20.78 -7.87 -23.04
CA ASP A 56 20.19 -6.60 -23.47
C ASP A 56 18.83 -6.34 -22.77
N TRP A 57 18.50 -7.13 -21.74
CA TRP A 57 17.26 -7.01 -20.97
C TRP A 57 17.16 -5.70 -20.17
N HIS A 58 18.28 -4.98 -19.93
CA HIS A 58 18.31 -3.75 -19.12
C HIS A 58 18.05 -2.45 -19.89
N ARG A 59 17.69 -2.51 -21.18
CA ARG A 59 17.28 -1.31 -21.92
C ARG A 59 15.76 -1.27 -22.03
N LEU A 60 15.11 -0.58 -21.10
CA LEU A 60 14.04 0.33 -21.54
C LEU A 60 14.64 1.13 -22.69
N ALA A 61 14.14 0.96 -23.92
CA ALA A 61 14.75 1.53 -25.12
C ALA A 61 14.96 3.05 -24.99
N ARG A 62 14.19 3.70 -24.10
CA ARG A 62 14.51 4.99 -23.50
C ARG A 62 14.11 4.98 -22.03
N ARG A 63 14.98 5.53 -21.17
CA ARG A 63 14.57 6.10 -19.87
C ARG A 63 13.37 7.02 -20.18
N THR A 64 12.23 6.84 -19.51
CA THR A 64 11.12 7.80 -19.64
C THR A 64 11.70 9.16 -19.29
N ASN A 65 11.61 10.09 -20.24
CA ASN A 65 12.10 11.44 -20.02
C ASN A 65 11.41 11.95 -18.75
N PRO A 66 12.13 12.36 -17.69
CA PRO A 66 11.51 12.97 -16.52
C PRO A 66 10.76 14.26 -16.88
N HIS A 67 11.03 14.81 -18.07
CA HIS A 67 10.33 15.91 -18.72
C HIS A 67 9.41 15.46 -19.88
N ALA A 68 9.06 14.18 -19.98
CA ALA A 68 8.00 13.74 -20.89
C ALA A 68 6.70 14.50 -20.52
N PRO A 69 5.92 14.97 -21.49
CA PRO A 69 4.67 15.66 -21.20
C PRO A 69 3.78 14.72 -20.39
N LEU A 70 3.61 15.02 -19.11
CA LEU A 70 2.73 14.27 -18.23
C LEU A 70 1.29 14.58 -18.62
N ILE A 71 0.48 13.53 -18.76
CA ILE A 71 -0.96 13.74 -18.92
C ILE A 71 -1.52 14.09 -17.55
N HIS A 72 -2.04 15.31 -17.44
CA HIS A 72 -2.75 15.76 -16.27
C HIS A 72 -4.18 15.22 -16.31
N TYR A 73 -4.53 14.40 -15.32
CA TYR A 73 -5.87 13.88 -15.18
C TYR A 73 -6.64 14.69 -14.14
N ALA A 74 -7.85 15.13 -14.51
CA ALA A 74 -8.77 15.74 -13.56
C ALA A 74 -9.48 14.68 -12.74
N ALA A 75 -9.80 15.01 -11.48
CA ALA A 75 -10.66 14.20 -10.66
C ALA A 75 -12.03 14.03 -11.33
N VAL A 76 -12.57 12.83 -11.24
CA VAL A 76 -13.84 12.42 -11.84
C VAL A 76 -14.71 11.79 -10.77
N ARG A 77 -16.03 11.82 -10.95
CA ARG A 77 -16.94 11.14 -10.02
C ARG A 77 -16.57 9.66 -9.95
N ARG A 78 -16.61 9.10 -8.73
CA ARG A 78 -16.45 7.67 -8.52
C ARG A 78 -17.40 6.92 -9.48
N PRO A 79 -16.89 6.00 -10.32
CA PRO A 79 -17.73 5.22 -11.21
C PRO A 79 -18.64 4.30 -10.40
N ALA A 80 -19.90 4.20 -10.82
CA ALA A 80 -20.84 3.24 -10.25
C ALA A 80 -20.41 1.77 -10.46
N SER A 81 -19.53 1.51 -11.45
CA SER A 81 -19.01 0.17 -11.75
C SER A 81 -17.87 -0.26 -10.82
N LEU A 82 -17.29 0.65 -10.03
CA LEU A 82 -16.30 0.26 -9.02
C LEU A 82 -17.03 -0.35 -7.82
N PRO A 83 -16.64 -1.56 -7.38
CA PRO A 83 -17.22 -2.16 -6.18
C PRO A 83 -17.10 -1.18 -5.02
N ALA A 84 -18.19 -0.98 -4.28
CA ALA A 84 -18.10 -0.40 -2.96
C ALA A 84 -17.18 -1.31 -2.12
N PRO A 85 -16.26 -0.77 -1.29
CA PRO A 85 -15.66 -1.60 -0.26
C PRO A 85 -16.78 -2.27 0.53
N ALA A 86 -16.64 -3.58 0.77
CA ALA A 86 -17.58 -4.27 1.65
C ALA A 86 -17.55 -3.56 2.99
N LEU A 87 -18.69 -3.03 3.43
CA LEU A 87 -18.79 -2.50 4.79
C LEU A 87 -18.54 -3.66 5.75
N PRO A 88 -17.73 -3.48 6.79
CA PRO A 88 -17.59 -4.50 7.82
C PRO A 88 -18.98 -4.83 8.41
N THR A 89 -19.15 -6.08 8.84
CA THR A 89 -20.43 -6.57 9.41
C THR A 89 -20.87 -5.74 10.61
N GLU A 90 -19.91 -5.14 11.32
CA GLU A 90 -20.12 -4.11 12.35
C GLU A 90 -19.31 -2.87 11.98
N ALA A 91 -19.99 -1.75 11.70
CA ALA A 91 -19.32 -0.49 11.39
C ALA A 91 -18.70 0.09 12.68
N ARG A 92 -17.39 0.33 12.67
CA ARG A 92 -16.73 1.14 13.71
C ARG A 92 -16.90 2.62 13.38
N LEU A 93 -16.76 3.48 14.39
CA LEU A 93 -16.79 4.93 14.17
C LEU A 93 -15.85 5.36 13.04
N LEU A 94 -14.64 4.78 13.07
CA LEU A 94 -13.56 5.09 12.15
C LEU A 94 -13.87 4.62 10.72
N ASP A 95 -14.78 3.67 10.51
CA ASP A 95 -15.24 3.31 9.16
C ASP A 95 -16.19 4.36 8.57
N LEU A 96 -16.91 5.08 9.44
CA LEU A 96 -17.90 6.10 9.06
C LEU A 96 -17.28 7.48 8.87
N THR A 97 -16.16 7.75 9.56
CA THR A 97 -15.47 9.05 9.53
C THR A 97 -14.32 9.11 8.54
N LEU A 98 -14.10 8.04 7.76
CA LEU A 98 -13.09 8.04 6.71
C LEU A 98 -13.41 9.12 5.67
N LYS A 99 -12.48 10.07 5.53
CA LYS A 99 -12.53 11.10 4.51
C LYS A 99 -12.77 10.51 3.11
N PRO A 100 -13.59 11.12 2.25
CA PRO A 100 -13.85 10.58 0.92
C PRO A 100 -12.59 10.55 0.04
N SER A 101 -12.49 9.54 -0.82
CA SER A 101 -11.43 9.45 -1.83
C SER A 101 -11.79 10.25 -3.09
N GLU A 102 -10.77 10.74 -3.78
CA GLU A 102 -10.83 11.23 -5.15
C GLU A 102 -10.49 10.10 -6.14
N PHE A 103 -11.10 10.14 -7.32
CA PHE A 103 -10.89 9.14 -8.35
C PHE A 103 -10.42 9.79 -9.64
N PHE A 104 -9.43 9.19 -10.29
CA PHE A 104 -8.84 9.66 -11.54
C PHE A 104 -8.86 8.53 -12.55
N ARG A 105 -9.35 8.79 -13.77
CA ARG A 105 -9.33 7.80 -14.85
C ARG A 105 -8.08 7.99 -15.69
N ILE A 106 -7.16 7.03 -15.67
CA ILE A 106 -5.89 7.09 -16.38
C ILE A 106 -5.79 6.02 -17.49
N ASP A 107 -4.99 6.30 -18.51
CA ASP A 107 -4.49 5.30 -19.44
C ASP A 107 -3.20 4.69 -18.86
N PRO A 108 -3.19 3.40 -18.46
CA PRO A 108 -2.02 2.77 -17.83
C PRO A 108 -0.86 2.58 -18.79
N THR A 109 -1.06 2.75 -20.10
CA THR A 109 0.01 2.65 -21.11
C THR A 109 0.82 3.94 -21.26
N GLN A 110 0.40 5.02 -20.60
CA GLN A 110 1.04 6.33 -20.67
C GLN A 110 1.47 6.80 -19.27
N PRO A 111 2.49 7.68 -19.18
CA PRO A 111 2.83 8.33 -17.92
C PRO A 111 1.64 9.19 -17.44
N ALA A 112 1.32 9.09 -16.15
CA ALA A 112 0.21 9.81 -15.57
C ALA A 112 0.67 10.70 -14.42
N GLU A 113 0.11 11.92 -14.35
CA GLU A 113 0.16 12.77 -13.17
C GLU A 113 -1.27 13.04 -12.69
N VAL A 114 -1.53 12.73 -11.43
CA VAL A 114 -2.78 13.12 -10.74
C VAL A 114 -2.45 14.12 -9.64
N ARG A 115 -3.38 15.04 -9.41
CA ARG A 115 -3.26 16.07 -8.37
C ARG A 115 -4.47 16.01 -7.47
N GLY A 116 -4.25 15.71 -6.20
CA GLY A 116 -5.26 15.78 -5.15
C GLY A 116 -5.60 17.23 -4.80
N ARG A 117 -6.76 17.42 -4.19
CA ARG A 117 -7.27 18.74 -3.81
C ARG A 117 -6.48 19.39 -2.68
N GLU A 118 -5.76 18.61 -1.88
CA GLU A 118 -4.92 19.13 -0.78
C GLU A 118 -3.45 19.26 -1.17
N GLY A 119 -3.16 19.16 -2.46
CA GLY A 119 -1.85 19.50 -3.02
C GLY A 119 -0.92 18.30 -3.23
N THR A 120 -1.34 17.08 -2.88
CA THR A 120 -0.56 15.89 -3.23
C THR A 120 -0.53 15.68 -4.74
N VAL A 121 0.67 15.47 -5.29
CA VAL A 121 0.87 15.07 -6.68
C VAL A 121 1.38 13.65 -6.71
N VAL A 122 0.71 12.78 -7.46
CA VAL A 122 1.15 11.39 -7.69
C VAL A 122 1.51 11.22 -9.16
N ARG A 123 2.72 10.75 -9.42
CA ARG A 123 3.20 10.40 -10.76
C ARG A 123 3.38 8.90 -10.87
N LEU A 124 2.82 8.34 -11.93
CA LEU A 124 2.87 6.92 -12.25
C LEU A 124 3.56 6.73 -13.62
N PRO A 125 4.60 5.88 -13.71
CA PRO A 125 5.20 5.55 -15.00
C PRO A 125 4.25 4.75 -15.91
N ALA A 126 4.43 4.90 -17.23
CA ALA A 126 3.75 4.06 -18.21
C ALA A 126 4.03 2.57 -17.97
N GLY A 127 3.01 1.72 -18.10
CA GLY A 127 3.13 0.27 -17.98
C GLY A 127 3.48 -0.23 -16.56
N ALA A 128 3.41 0.64 -15.55
CA ALA A 128 3.79 0.29 -14.19
C ALA A 128 2.74 -0.55 -13.45
N LEU A 129 1.54 -0.74 -13.99
CA LEU A 129 0.45 -1.42 -13.29
C LEU A 129 0.21 -2.81 -13.85
N LEU A 130 0.21 -3.81 -12.96
CA LEU A 130 -0.05 -5.21 -13.26
C LEU A 130 -1.29 -5.70 -12.51
N ASP A 131 -1.98 -6.67 -13.10
CA ASP A 131 -3.03 -7.42 -12.41
C ASP A 131 -2.46 -8.53 -11.50
N ALA A 132 -3.34 -9.24 -10.80
CA ALA A 132 -2.96 -10.38 -9.95
C ALA A 132 -2.25 -11.53 -10.69
N ARG A 133 -2.31 -11.57 -12.03
CA ARG A 133 -1.66 -12.55 -12.90
C ARG A 133 -0.35 -12.02 -13.49
N GLN A 134 0.16 -10.89 -12.97
CA GLN A 134 1.37 -10.21 -13.45
C GLN A 134 1.27 -9.75 -14.93
N GLN A 135 0.05 -9.53 -15.44
CA GLN A 135 -0.16 -9.00 -16.77
C GLN A 135 -0.33 -7.48 -16.74
N PRO A 136 0.22 -6.74 -17.71
CA PRO A 136 -0.01 -5.30 -17.81
C PRO A 136 -1.49 -4.95 -17.82
N ALA A 137 -1.86 -3.93 -17.03
CA ALA A 137 -3.22 -3.44 -16.98
C ALA A 137 -3.67 -2.99 -18.38
N GLN A 138 -4.83 -3.50 -18.82
CA GLN A 138 -5.41 -3.18 -20.12
C GLN A 138 -6.63 -2.27 -19.96
N GLY A 139 -6.76 -1.29 -20.85
CA GLY A 139 -7.86 -0.34 -20.84
C GLY A 139 -7.81 0.66 -19.68
N PRO A 140 -8.87 1.46 -19.49
CA PRO A 140 -8.89 2.52 -18.49
C PRO A 140 -8.73 1.99 -17.06
N VAL A 141 -7.84 2.62 -16.30
CA VAL A 141 -7.60 2.35 -14.88
C VAL A 141 -8.13 3.50 -14.04
N TRP A 142 -8.65 3.18 -12.87
CA TRP A 142 -9.06 4.15 -11.87
C TRP A 142 -8.03 4.20 -10.76
N LEU A 143 -7.40 5.37 -10.60
CA LEU A 143 -6.55 5.67 -9.47
C LEU A 143 -7.41 6.33 -8.38
N GLU A 144 -7.45 5.70 -7.22
CA GLU A 144 -8.05 6.22 -5.99
C GLU A 144 -6.97 6.92 -5.17
N LEU A 145 -7.19 8.19 -4.84
CA LEU A 145 -6.35 9.00 -3.96
C LEU A 145 -7.17 9.45 -2.76
N LYS A 146 -6.65 9.26 -1.55
CA LYS A 146 -7.21 9.85 -0.33
C LYS A 146 -6.12 10.59 0.41
N GLU A 147 -6.40 11.81 0.84
CA GLU A 147 -5.43 12.67 1.53
C GLU A 147 -5.91 12.94 2.97
N CYS A 148 -5.26 12.35 3.96
CA CYS A 148 -5.51 12.57 5.39
C CYS A 148 -4.33 13.37 5.97
N LEU A 149 -4.33 14.68 5.74
CA LEU A 149 -3.17 15.54 6.03
C LEU A 149 -3.33 16.33 7.34
N ALA A 150 -4.56 16.62 7.76
CA ALA A 150 -4.83 17.28 9.03
C ALA A 150 -4.82 16.28 10.20
N LEU A 151 -4.50 16.75 11.42
CA LEU A 151 -4.52 15.91 12.63
C LEU A 151 -5.89 15.24 12.86
N ALA A 152 -6.97 15.98 12.65
CA ALA A 152 -8.33 15.44 12.74
C ALA A 152 -8.55 14.30 11.73
N ASP A 153 -8.10 14.47 10.48
CA ASP A 153 -8.22 13.43 9.44
C ASP A 153 -7.41 12.18 9.81
N LEU A 154 -6.22 12.35 10.40
CA LEU A 154 -5.39 11.24 10.86
C LEU A 154 -6.10 10.44 11.96
N LEU A 155 -6.66 11.13 12.97
CA LEU A 155 -7.40 10.49 14.07
C LEU A 155 -8.64 9.76 13.55
N LEU A 156 -9.42 10.40 12.67
CA LEU A 156 -10.64 9.84 12.09
C LEU A 156 -10.38 8.75 11.04
N SER A 157 -9.13 8.63 10.59
CA SER A 157 -8.68 7.57 9.68
C SER A 157 -7.92 6.46 10.39
N ASP A 158 -8.02 6.38 11.71
CA ASP A 158 -7.38 5.33 12.52
C ASP A 158 -5.85 5.28 12.39
N HIS A 159 -5.21 6.42 12.16
CA HIS A 159 -3.75 6.50 12.05
C HIS A 159 -3.09 6.32 13.42
N VAL A 160 -1.99 5.56 13.44
CA VAL A 160 -1.05 5.49 14.56
C VAL A 160 0.33 5.87 14.06
N SER A 161 1.02 6.78 14.72
CA SER A 161 2.35 7.25 14.27
C SER A 161 3.48 6.56 15.04
N THR A 162 3.51 5.24 15.00
CA THR A 162 4.58 4.43 15.59
C THR A 162 5.37 3.68 14.53
N GLY A 163 6.69 3.58 14.72
CA GLY A 163 7.57 2.78 13.88
C GLY A 163 7.35 1.27 14.05
N PRO A 164 8.03 0.44 13.24
CA PRO A 164 7.94 -1.03 13.31
C PRO A 164 8.31 -1.62 14.68
N ASP A 165 9.13 -0.92 15.43
CA ASP A 165 9.60 -1.28 16.78
C ASP A 165 8.73 -0.70 17.90
N GLY A 166 7.62 -0.05 17.56
CA GLY A 166 6.73 0.64 18.50
C GLY A 166 7.25 2.01 18.94
N THR A 167 8.35 2.51 18.37
CA THR A 167 8.85 3.84 18.71
C THR A 167 7.91 4.95 18.22
N PRO A 168 7.62 5.96 19.04
CA PRO A 168 6.86 7.13 18.60
C PRO A 168 7.53 7.87 17.43
N MET A 169 6.71 8.31 16.47
CA MET A 169 7.15 9.06 15.28
C MET A 169 6.24 10.24 15.02
N GLN A 170 6.78 11.31 14.44
CA GLN A 170 6.02 12.46 14.00
C GLN A 170 5.39 12.16 12.64
N ALA A 171 4.07 12.31 12.53
CA ALA A 171 3.36 12.20 11.28
C ALA A 171 3.40 13.52 10.50
N GLY A 172 3.66 13.42 9.20
CA GLY A 172 3.47 14.49 8.23
C GLY A 172 2.14 14.38 7.46
N GLY A 173 1.39 13.30 7.66
CA GLY A 173 0.17 13.00 6.91
C GLY A 173 0.16 11.57 6.41
N MET A 174 -1.03 11.11 6.07
CA MET A 174 -1.30 9.78 5.53
C MET A 174 -2.11 9.90 4.26
N LEU A 175 -1.86 9.00 3.32
CA LEU A 175 -2.55 8.94 2.04
C LEU A 175 -2.88 7.51 1.66
N LEU A 176 -3.95 7.34 0.89
CA LEU A 176 -4.25 6.09 0.18
C LEU A 176 -3.97 6.32 -1.30
N VAL A 177 -3.16 5.45 -1.91
CA VAL A 177 -3.03 5.40 -3.38
C VAL A 177 -3.32 3.99 -3.82
N ARG A 178 -4.40 3.78 -4.57
CA ARG A 178 -4.78 2.47 -5.12
C ARG A 178 -5.11 2.58 -6.59
N ALA A 179 -4.83 1.52 -7.34
CA ALA A 179 -5.23 1.41 -8.74
C ALA A 179 -6.15 0.22 -8.91
N VAL A 180 -7.24 0.40 -9.66
CA VAL A 180 -8.21 -0.66 -9.96
C VAL A 180 -8.65 -0.61 -11.42
N THR A 181 -8.96 -1.78 -11.99
CA THR A 181 -9.54 -1.86 -13.34
C THR A 181 -10.99 -1.35 -13.35
N SER A 182 -11.56 -1.13 -14.54
CA SER A 182 -12.99 -0.82 -14.71
C SER A 182 -13.94 -1.86 -14.12
N LYS A 183 -13.46 -3.09 -13.91
CA LYS A 183 -14.18 -4.21 -13.29
C LYS A 183 -13.93 -4.33 -11.78
N GLY A 184 -13.19 -3.39 -11.18
CA GLY A 184 -12.89 -3.37 -9.75
C GLY A 184 -11.77 -4.30 -9.30
N GLN A 185 -10.97 -4.86 -10.21
CA GLN A 185 -9.83 -5.69 -9.85
C GLN A 185 -8.67 -4.82 -9.38
N ALA A 186 -8.09 -5.15 -8.23
CA ALA A 186 -6.91 -4.47 -7.72
C ALA A 186 -5.70 -4.65 -8.65
N LEU A 187 -4.94 -3.58 -8.81
CA LEU A 187 -3.69 -3.56 -9.55
C LEU A 187 -2.53 -3.29 -8.58
N HIS A 188 -1.36 -3.78 -8.94
CA HIS A 188 -0.12 -3.62 -8.19
C HIS A 188 0.95 -2.99 -9.08
N LEU A 189 2.00 -2.45 -8.46
CA LEU A 189 3.15 -1.97 -9.23
C LEU A 189 3.95 -3.16 -9.79
N ALA A 190 4.44 -3.00 -11.02
CA ALA A 190 5.38 -3.93 -11.60
C ALA A 190 6.67 -3.98 -10.76
N PRO A 191 7.32 -5.14 -10.63
CA PRO A 191 8.63 -5.26 -9.98
C PRO A 191 9.62 -4.18 -10.42
N GLY A 192 10.12 -3.41 -9.44
CA GLY A 192 11.05 -2.28 -9.62
C GLY A 192 10.46 -1.01 -10.24
N ALA A 193 9.15 -0.99 -10.54
CA ALA A 193 8.43 0.26 -10.76
C ALA A 193 8.15 0.95 -9.41
N ALA A 194 8.04 2.26 -9.45
CA ALA A 194 7.67 3.07 -8.29
C ALA A 194 6.78 4.23 -8.72
N ILE A 195 5.82 4.60 -7.89
CA ILE A 195 5.19 5.91 -7.97
C ILE A 195 6.10 6.96 -7.34
N VAL A 196 5.93 8.20 -7.81
CA VAL A 196 6.57 9.36 -7.24
C VAL A 196 5.51 10.26 -6.64
N LEU A 197 5.71 10.66 -5.39
CA LEU A 197 4.79 11.46 -4.59
C LEU A 197 5.45 12.81 -4.28
N ASN A 198 4.67 13.87 -4.37
CA ASN A 198 5.04 15.17 -3.85
C ASN A 198 3.90 15.65 -2.95
N LEU A 199 4.21 15.89 -1.69
CA LEU A 199 3.27 16.43 -0.71
C LEU A 199 3.57 17.92 -0.50
N PRO A 200 2.66 18.70 0.11
CA PRO A 200 3.00 20.03 0.63
C PRO A 200 4.30 20.00 1.47
N ALA A 201 5.14 21.04 1.34
CA ALA A 201 6.53 21.07 1.84
C ALA A 201 6.65 20.77 3.35
N GLU A 202 5.77 21.36 4.14
CA GLU A 202 5.67 21.20 5.59
C GLU A 202 5.44 19.75 6.02
N LEU A 203 4.83 18.94 5.15
CA LEU A 203 4.41 17.57 5.43
C LEU A 203 5.51 16.53 5.18
N HIS A 204 6.57 16.86 4.43
CA HIS A 204 7.60 15.88 4.07
C HIS A 204 9.04 16.29 4.43
N ALA A 205 9.26 17.50 4.96
CA ALA A 205 10.58 17.96 5.41
C ALA A 205 11.24 16.98 6.41
N GLY A 206 12.32 16.31 5.98
CA GLY A 206 13.09 15.36 6.79
C GLY A 206 12.33 14.08 7.20
N ARG A 207 11.27 13.72 6.47
CA ARG A 207 10.46 12.52 6.69
C ARG A 207 10.72 11.47 5.61
N GLN A 208 10.46 10.21 5.96
CA GLN A 208 10.53 9.07 5.04
C GLN A 208 9.13 8.48 4.85
N LEU A 209 8.90 7.81 3.71
CA LEU A 209 7.65 7.08 3.49
C LEU A 209 7.63 5.73 4.19
N TYR A 210 6.48 5.42 4.73
CA TYR A 210 6.13 4.13 5.29
C TYR A 210 4.87 3.62 4.62
N HIS A 211 4.77 2.30 4.44
CA HIS A 211 3.60 1.62 3.92
C HIS A 211 2.90 0.84 5.02
N SER A 212 1.57 0.76 4.98
CA SER A 212 0.77 -0.05 5.90
C SER A 212 -0.43 -0.71 5.20
N PRO A 213 -0.75 -1.96 5.54
CA PRO A 213 -2.01 -2.57 5.12
C PRO A 213 -3.22 -2.08 5.92
N ASP A 214 -3.02 -1.64 7.16
CA ASP A 214 -4.08 -1.41 8.16
C ASP A 214 -4.06 -0.02 8.81
N ARG A 215 -3.11 0.84 8.43
CA ARG A 215 -2.88 2.21 8.95
C ARG A 215 -2.29 2.28 10.36
N GLN A 216 -2.01 1.12 10.97
CA GLN A 216 -1.47 1.02 12.33
C GLN A 216 -0.04 0.48 12.34
N HIS A 217 0.25 -0.50 11.48
CA HIS A 217 1.55 -1.14 11.38
C HIS A 217 2.30 -0.63 10.15
N TRP A 218 3.34 0.15 10.38
CA TRP A 218 4.10 0.83 9.34
C TRP A 218 5.42 0.12 9.04
N ALA A 219 5.64 -0.23 7.79
CA ALA A 219 6.93 -0.71 7.29
C ALA A 219 7.63 0.43 6.55
N ALA A 220 8.89 0.70 6.90
CA ALA A 220 9.69 1.70 6.20
C ALA A 220 9.86 1.26 4.74
N LEU A 221 9.51 2.15 3.81
CA LEU A 221 9.86 1.93 2.41
C LEU A 221 11.32 2.33 2.21
N PRO A 222 12.11 1.56 1.44
CA PRO A 222 13.50 1.91 1.19
C PRO A 222 13.62 3.37 0.78
N ALA A 223 14.41 4.14 1.52
CA ALA A 223 14.82 5.47 1.11
C ALA A 223 15.87 5.32 -0.01
N ASP A 224 15.49 4.71 -1.13
CA ASP A 224 16.48 4.35 -2.14
C ASP A 224 16.87 5.58 -2.94
N THR A 225 18.11 6.02 -2.68
CA THR A 225 19.04 6.48 -3.71
C THR A 225 18.78 5.71 -5.01
N ALA A 226 18.54 6.44 -6.10
CA ALA A 226 18.20 5.88 -7.40
C ALA A 226 19.04 4.62 -7.72
N PRO A 227 18.44 3.45 -7.99
CA PRO A 227 19.21 2.31 -8.47
C PRO A 227 19.80 2.66 -9.84
N GLU A 228 21.11 2.41 -10.03
CA GLU A 228 21.83 2.59 -11.30
C GLU A 228 21.32 1.69 -12.44
N SER A 229 20.32 0.84 -12.21
CA SER A 229 19.77 -0.03 -13.25
C SER A 229 18.36 -0.52 -12.90
N GLY A 230 17.36 -0.11 -13.69
CA GLY A 230 15.97 -0.56 -13.55
C GLY A 230 15.70 -1.91 -14.26
N PRO A 231 14.62 -2.63 -13.91
CA PRO A 231 14.29 -3.94 -14.46
C PRO A 231 13.43 -3.89 -15.75
N ALA A 232 13.36 -5.05 -16.40
CA ALA A 232 12.92 -5.29 -17.77
C ALA A 232 11.44 -5.73 -17.87
N TYR A 233 10.67 -5.15 -18.80
CA TYR A 233 9.43 -5.75 -19.31
C TYR A 233 9.31 -5.65 -20.83
N ALA A 234 8.66 -6.67 -21.39
CA ALA A 234 8.81 -7.15 -22.76
C ALA A 234 7.87 -6.51 -23.79
N GLN A 235 8.36 -6.62 -25.03
CA GLN A 235 7.89 -6.05 -26.28
C GLN A 235 6.56 -6.66 -26.76
N ALA A 236 5.66 -5.80 -27.25
CA ALA A 236 4.70 -6.17 -28.28
C ALA A 236 5.27 -5.72 -29.63
N SER A 237 5.51 -6.69 -30.51
CA SER A 237 6.11 -6.52 -31.83
C SER A 237 5.24 -5.68 -32.76
N SER A 238 5.82 -4.64 -33.38
CA SER A 238 5.33 -4.09 -34.64
C SER A 238 6.28 -4.49 -35.76
N THR A 239 5.85 -5.45 -36.56
CA THR A 239 6.48 -5.85 -37.82
C THR A 239 6.03 -4.89 -38.93
N ALA A 240 6.99 -4.33 -39.66
CA ALA A 240 6.93 -3.65 -40.98
C ALA A 240 7.69 -2.30 -40.89
N GLY A 241 8.63 -1.94 -41.76
CA GLY A 241 9.18 -2.52 -42.98
C GLY A 241 10.24 -1.52 -43.49
N SER A 242 11.32 -2.03 -44.09
CA SER A 242 12.48 -1.29 -44.62
C SER A 242 12.16 -0.15 -45.60
N SER A 243 12.93 0.94 -45.57
CA SER A 243 13.99 1.19 -46.58
C SER A 243 14.75 2.52 -46.43
N ILE A 244 16.08 2.39 -46.26
CA ILE A 244 17.23 3.00 -46.99
C ILE A 244 17.17 4.48 -47.45
N LEU A 245 18.12 5.32 -46.98
CA LEU A 245 19.20 5.93 -47.80
C LEU A 245 20.16 6.84 -47.00
N ASP A 246 21.44 6.73 -47.40
CA ASP A 246 22.70 7.24 -46.83
C ASP A 246 22.92 8.77 -46.87
N THR A 247 23.77 9.29 -45.96
CA THR A 247 25.05 9.99 -46.31
C THR A 247 25.96 10.19 -45.07
N PRO A 248 27.31 10.13 -45.18
CA PRO A 248 28.24 10.29 -44.06
C PRO A 248 28.89 11.69 -44.01
N ALA A 249 29.28 12.16 -42.81
CA ALA A 249 30.26 13.23 -42.63
C ALA A 249 30.99 13.07 -41.29
N GLU A 250 32.31 12.93 -41.36
CA GLU A 250 33.25 12.91 -40.25
C GLU A 250 33.43 14.31 -39.63
N SER A 251 33.49 14.41 -38.30
CA SER A 251 34.38 15.36 -37.63
C SER A 251 34.56 14.98 -36.16
N SER A 252 35.81 14.68 -35.81
CA SER A 252 36.30 14.42 -34.46
C SER A 252 36.27 15.69 -33.60
N ALA A 253 35.62 15.60 -32.44
CA ALA A 253 36.02 16.36 -31.26
C ALA A 253 35.78 15.49 -30.02
N ASN A 254 36.88 15.08 -29.38
CA ASN A 254 36.90 14.54 -28.04
C ASN A 254 36.08 15.45 -27.11
N HIS A 255 34.98 14.93 -26.57
CA HIS A 255 34.37 15.47 -25.37
C HIS A 255 34.20 14.32 -24.37
N ASN A 256 35.08 14.37 -23.38
CA ASN A 256 34.97 13.64 -22.14
C ASN A 256 33.60 13.95 -21.52
N PRO A 257 32.71 12.98 -21.26
CA PRO A 257 31.49 13.28 -20.55
C PRO A 257 31.86 13.51 -19.08
N ALA A 258 31.84 14.76 -18.65
CA ALA A 258 31.68 15.06 -17.24
C ALA A 258 30.41 14.34 -16.76
N PRO A 259 30.42 13.66 -15.59
CA PRO A 259 29.22 13.03 -15.08
C PRO A 259 28.17 14.13 -14.85
N LEU A 260 27.02 13.98 -15.50
CA LEU A 260 25.83 14.80 -15.29
C LEU A 260 25.37 14.58 -13.84
N THR A 261 25.91 15.41 -12.94
CA THR A 261 25.30 15.72 -11.66
C THR A 261 23.84 16.07 -11.93
N ALA A 262 22.96 15.37 -11.21
CA ALA A 262 21.52 15.55 -11.27
C ALA A 262 21.15 17.04 -11.30
N LEU A 263 20.48 17.48 -12.35
CA LEU A 263 19.57 18.61 -12.25
C LEU A 263 18.35 18.12 -11.46
N ALA A 264 18.55 17.94 -10.16
CA ALA A 264 17.47 18.11 -9.20
C ALA A 264 17.05 19.57 -9.36
N GLU A 265 15.83 19.81 -9.86
CA GLU A 265 15.18 21.11 -9.67
C GLU A 265 15.27 21.43 -8.17
N PRO A 266 15.94 22.53 -7.77
CA PRO A 266 16.06 22.86 -6.36
C PRO A 266 14.66 23.22 -5.84
N GLY A 267 14.09 22.37 -4.98
CA GLY A 267 12.89 22.71 -4.20
C GLY A 267 11.71 21.73 -4.25
N LEU A 268 11.83 20.54 -4.85
CA LEU A 268 10.78 19.51 -4.80
C LEU A 268 11.36 18.18 -4.29
N ASP A 269 11.18 17.89 -3.01
CA ASP A 269 11.59 16.62 -2.39
C ASP A 269 10.55 15.55 -2.71
N TRP A 270 10.65 15.00 -3.92
CA TRP A 270 9.82 13.89 -4.38
C TRP A 270 10.12 12.62 -3.57
N LEU A 271 9.09 12.04 -2.97
CA LEU A 271 9.15 10.75 -2.29
C LEU A 271 8.83 9.62 -3.28
N ARG A 272 9.38 8.42 -3.07
CA ARG A 272 9.13 7.26 -3.95
C ARG A 272 8.49 6.12 -3.17
N SER A 273 7.51 5.46 -3.77
CA SER A 273 6.91 4.24 -3.23
C SER A 273 6.89 3.14 -4.28
N THR A 274 7.41 1.97 -3.93
CA THR A 274 7.26 0.72 -4.70
C THR A 274 5.97 -0.01 -4.37
N GLU A 275 5.22 0.47 -3.37
CA GLU A 275 3.95 -0.10 -2.92
C GLU A 275 2.79 0.85 -3.25
N LEU A 276 1.62 0.27 -3.56
CA LEU A 276 0.33 0.95 -3.56
C LEU A 276 -0.42 0.54 -2.28
N GLY A 277 -1.18 1.45 -1.70
CA GLY A 277 -1.87 1.21 -0.43
C GLY A 277 -1.88 2.45 0.44
N TRP A 278 -1.93 2.24 1.76
CA TRP A 278 -1.76 3.32 2.71
C TRP A 278 -0.28 3.67 2.85
N LEU A 279 0.00 4.95 2.73
CA LEU A 279 1.34 5.52 2.84
C LEU A 279 1.31 6.62 3.89
N SER A 280 2.35 6.74 4.69
CA SER A 280 2.50 7.80 5.69
C SER A 280 3.90 8.38 5.65
N CYS A 281 4.01 9.70 5.76
CA CYS A 281 5.30 10.37 5.92
C CYS A 281 5.61 10.44 7.41
N LEU A 282 6.61 9.69 7.88
CA LEU A 282 6.99 9.65 9.29
C LEU A 282 8.45 10.09 9.48
N ARG A 283 8.74 10.68 10.63
CA ARG A 283 10.11 10.96 11.10
C ARG A 283 10.24 10.50 12.55
N GLY A 284 11.38 9.91 12.89
CA GLY A 284 11.66 9.48 14.26
C GLY A 284 11.50 10.63 15.25
N TRP A 285 10.87 10.34 16.38
CA TRP A 285 10.65 11.31 17.45
C TRP A 285 11.27 10.77 18.73
N HIS A 286 12.31 11.47 19.23
CA HIS A 286 13.10 11.02 20.38
C HIS A 286 13.01 12.02 21.53
N PRO A 287 11.83 12.16 22.15
CA PRO A 287 11.71 13.03 23.29
C PRO A 287 12.31 12.37 24.54
N GLU A 288 12.76 13.17 25.50
CA GLU A 288 13.33 12.64 26.73
C GLU A 288 12.26 12.06 27.68
N GLY A 289 12.67 11.01 28.40
CA GLY A 289 11.84 10.33 29.39
C GLY A 289 11.18 9.05 28.86
N ALA A 290 10.82 8.18 29.80
CA ALA A 290 10.12 6.93 29.54
C ALA A 290 9.05 6.74 30.62
N ALA A 291 8.00 7.55 30.54
CA ALA A 291 6.84 7.48 31.41
C ALA A 291 5.85 6.42 30.92
N GLN A 292 4.95 6.02 31.81
CA GLN A 292 3.79 5.18 31.50
C GLN A 292 2.53 5.91 31.92
N LEU A 293 1.44 5.69 31.20
CA LEU A 293 0.13 6.25 31.50
C LEU A 293 -0.91 5.14 31.44
N LEU A 294 -1.75 5.05 32.47
CA LEU A 294 -2.92 4.21 32.49
C LEU A 294 -4.17 5.09 32.49
N VAL A 295 -5.03 4.89 31.50
CA VAL A 295 -6.34 5.53 31.40
C VAL A 295 -7.39 4.57 31.94
N PRO A 296 -8.00 4.85 33.11
CA PRO A 296 -8.95 3.96 33.76
C PRO A 296 -10.32 4.06 33.07
N THR A 297 -10.47 3.39 31.94
CA THR A 297 -11.70 3.37 31.12
C THR A 297 -11.89 1.94 30.63
N GLU A 298 -13.12 1.43 30.72
CA GLU A 298 -13.44 0.07 30.29
C GLU A 298 -12.99 -0.16 28.84
N ALA A 299 -12.24 -1.23 28.63
CA ALA A 299 -11.78 -1.61 27.30
C ALA A 299 -12.83 -2.51 26.64
N ASP A 300 -13.34 -2.07 25.50
CA ASP A 300 -14.29 -2.81 24.68
C ASP A 300 -13.92 -2.71 23.19
N ASP A 301 -14.55 -3.53 22.35
CA ASP A 301 -14.27 -3.59 20.91
C ASP A 301 -14.83 -2.39 20.12
N HIS A 302 -15.63 -1.54 20.76
CA HIS A 302 -16.27 -0.37 20.18
C HIS A 302 -15.55 0.94 20.54
N THR A 303 -14.55 0.87 21.42
CA THR A 303 -13.84 2.03 21.98
C THR A 303 -12.38 2.03 21.54
N VAL A 304 -11.98 3.15 20.96
CA VAL A 304 -10.59 3.44 20.59
C VAL A 304 -10.10 4.60 21.42
N VAL A 305 -8.97 4.43 22.10
CA VAL A 305 -8.31 5.50 22.87
C VAL A 305 -6.96 5.82 22.24
N ARG A 306 -6.77 7.09 21.91
CA ARG A 306 -5.54 7.64 21.34
C ARG A 306 -4.93 8.65 22.31
N LEU A 307 -3.61 8.61 22.45
CA LEU A 307 -2.85 9.68 23.10
C LEU A 307 -2.18 10.52 22.01
N VAL A 308 -2.52 11.80 21.98
CA VAL A 308 -2.11 12.72 20.92
C VAL A 308 -1.17 13.75 21.50
N TYR A 309 -0.05 14.01 20.82
CA TYR A 309 0.82 15.16 21.06
C TYR A 309 0.68 16.11 19.87
N PRO A 310 -0.25 17.07 19.92
CA PRO A 310 -0.60 17.87 18.74
C PRO A 310 0.56 18.64 18.15
N GLU A 311 1.33 19.31 19.02
CA GLU A 311 2.52 20.10 18.65
C GLU A 311 3.58 19.27 17.93
N ALA A 312 3.69 17.99 18.28
CA ALA A 312 4.65 17.07 17.67
C ALA A 312 4.07 16.31 16.47
N GLY A 313 2.74 16.34 16.28
CA GLY A 313 2.05 15.52 15.28
C GLY A 313 2.17 14.02 15.55
N VAL A 314 2.10 13.60 16.82
CA VAL A 314 2.26 12.19 17.22
C VAL A 314 0.95 11.65 17.76
N ILE A 315 0.54 10.47 17.30
CA ILE A 315 -0.68 9.76 17.70
C ILE A 315 -0.30 8.34 18.12
N LEU A 316 -0.52 8.01 19.39
CA LEU A 316 -0.22 6.71 19.97
C LEU A 316 -1.50 5.91 20.24
N ALA A 317 -1.42 4.60 20.03
CA ALA A 317 -2.48 3.66 20.34
C ALA A 317 -2.46 3.25 21.81
N GLY A 318 -3.61 3.37 22.50
CA GLY A 318 -3.78 2.78 23.82
C GLY A 318 -3.87 1.27 23.71
N GLN A 319 -3.07 0.55 24.50
CA GLN A 319 -3.13 -0.91 24.58
C GLN A 319 -4.21 -1.31 25.59
N PRO A 320 -5.27 -2.02 25.17
CA PRO A 320 -6.32 -2.44 26.09
C PRO A 320 -5.78 -3.46 27.11
N GLN A 321 -6.13 -3.27 28.37
CA GLN A 321 -5.77 -4.13 29.50
C GLN A 321 -6.91 -4.17 30.53
N ALA A 322 -6.85 -5.09 31.50
CA ALA A 322 -7.93 -5.29 32.48
C ALA A 322 -8.30 -4.01 33.28
N ALA A 323 -7.35 -3.09 33.47
CA ALA A 323 -7.55 -1.84 34.19
C ALA A 323 -7.78 -0.61 33.27
N GLY A 324 -7.92 -0.81 31.96
CA GLY A 324 -8.23 0.22 30.97
C GLY A 324 -7.22 0.27 29.83
N TYR A 325 -6.78 1.46 29.41
CA TYR A 325 -5.84 1.60 28.27
C TYR A 325 -4.46 2.05 28.76
N ALA A 326 -3.43 1.28 28.42
CA ALA A 326 -2.05 1.57 28.79
C ALA A 326 -1.24 2.18 27.64
N PHE A 327 -0.36 3.09 28.01
CA PHE A 327 0.64 3.71 27.13
C PHE A 327 2.01 3.60 27.80
N GLN A 328 3.03 3.28 27.01
CA GLN A 328 4.41 3.12 27.49
C GLN A 328 5.39 3.92 26.62
N GLY A 329 6.59 4.16 27.15
CA GLY A 329 7.63 4.90 26.42
C GLY A 329 7.24 6.35 26.16
N LEU A 330 6.45 6.94 27.05
CA LEU A 330 5.95 8.30 26.87
C LEU A 330 6.99 9.35 27.26
N PRO A 331 7.06 10.48 26.55
CA PRO A 331 7.83 11.63 27.01
C PRO A 331 7.30 12.17 28.33
N ALA A 332 8.20 12.45 29.27
CA ALA A 332 7.80 12.89 30.62
C ALA A 332 7.40 14.38 30.69
N GLN A 333 7.82 15.20 29.72
CA GLN A 333 7.75 16.66 29.80
C GLN A 333 6.89 17.32 28.71
N GLN A 334 5.92 16.61 28.16
CA GLN A 334 5.09 17.13 27.06
C GLN A 334 3.60 17.10 27.39
N ARG A 335 2.91 18.13 26.91
CA ARG A 335 1.44 18.18 26.96
C ARG A 335 0.89 17.19 25.95
N ALA A 336 -0.13 16.46 26.38
CA ALA A 336 -0.81 15.50 25.54
C ALA A 336 -2.33 15.68 25.64
N VAL A 337 -3.05 15.08 24.70
CA VAL A 337 -4.51 15.01 24.71
C VAL A 337 -4.91 13.55 24.56
N LEU A 338 -5.67 13.05 25.52
CA LEU A 338 -6.38 11.78 25.36
C LEU A 338 -7.64 12.02 24.54
N VAL A 339 -7.81 11.20 23.51
CA VAL A 339 -8.99 11.19 22.65
C VAL A 339 -9.59 9.79 22.70
N GLY A 340 -10.78 9.69 23.28
CA GLY A 340 -11.61 8.49 23.26
C GLY A 340 -12.68 8.61 22.20
N LEU A 341 -12.75 7.64 21.29
CA LEU A 341 -13.76 7.53 20.24
C LEU A 341 -14.53 6.22 20.47
N ARG A 342 -15.86 6.30 20.54
CA ARG A 342 -16.71 5.11 20.72
C ARG A 342 -17.94 5.16 19.82
N TYR A 343 -18.37 4.01 19.29
CA TYR A 343 -19.60 3.90 18.51
C TYR A 343 -20.40 2.68 18.93
N GLU A 344 -21.57 2.92 19.50
CA GLU A 344 -22.43 1.88 20.05
C GLU A 344 -23.89 2.26 19.80
N GLY A 345 -24.72 1.27 19.43
CA GLY A 345 -26.16 1.49 19.25
C GLY A 345 -26.52 2.48 18.13
N GLY A 346 -25.60 2.72 17.18
CA GLY A 346 -25.78 3.71 16.10
C GLY A 346 -25.36 5.14 16.47
N ASN A 347 -24.88 5.36 17.69
CA ASN A 347 -24.52 6.67 18.20
C ASN A 347 -23.01 6.79 18.36
N ALA A 348 -22.46 7.96 18.00
CA ALA A 348 -21.06 8.27 18.17
C ALA A 348 -20.82 9.02 19.49
N PHE A 349 -19.71 8.68 20.14
CA PHE A 349 -19.30 9.27 21.41
C PHE A 349 -17.86 9.75 21.34
N LEU A 350 -17.61 10.89 21.97
CA LEU A 350 -16.29 11.51 22.06
C LEU A 350 -15.96 11.82 23.52
N ALA A 351 -14.75 11.49 23.92
CA ALA A 351 -14.12 11.96 25.15
C ALA A 351 -12.81 12.66 24.79
N VAL A 352 -12.57 13.84 25.34
CA VAL A 352 -11.32 14.59 25.16
C VAL A 352 -10.84 15.05 26.52
N GLN A 353 -9.60 14.68 26.87
CA GLN A 353 -8.97 15.09 28.12
C GLN A 353 -7.56 15.62 27.84
N SER A 354 -7.31 16.88 28.19
CA SER A 354 -5.95 17.43 28.16
C SER A 354 -5.15 16.96 29.37
N LEU A 355 -3.88 16.63 29.14
CA LEU A 355 -2.92 16.21 30.15
C LEU A 355 -1.72 17.17 30.16
N ALA A 356 -1.41 17.71 31.33
CA ALA A 356 -0.15 18.38 31.59
C ALA A 356 0.96 17.35 31.89
N PRO A 357 2.25 17.74 31.76
CA PRO A 357 3.35 16.86 32.11
C PRO A 357 3.25 16.33 33.54
N GLY A 358 3.31 15.00 33.70
CA GLY A 358 3.24 14.33 35.00
C GLY A 358 1.82 14.06 35.53
N ASP A 359 0.78 14.47 34.81
CA ASP A 359 -0.60 14.17 35.19
C ASP A 359 -0.91 12.67 35.14
N THR A 360 -1.78 12.23 36.04
CA THR A 360 -2.47 10.95 35.92
C THR A 360 -3.73 11.13 35.07
N ALA A 361 -4.09 10.12 34.28
CA ALA A 361 -5.34 10.15 33.53
C ALA A 361 -6.53 9.88 34.46
N ALA A 362 -7.61 10.63 34.24
CA ALA A 362 -8.89 10.37 34.88
C ALA A 362 -9.71 9.41 33.98
N PRO A 363 -10.79 8.81 34.49
CA PRO A 363 -11.74 8.10 33.63
C PRO A 363 -12.28 9.00 32.52
N LEU A 364 -12.36 8.48 31.29
CA LEU A 364 -12.84 9.25 30.14
C LEU A 364 -14.35 9.49 30.22
N GLU A 365 -14.75 10.76 30.16
CA GLU A 365 -16.16 11.16 30.07
C GLU A 365 -16.64 11.15 28.61
N PHE A 366 -17.22 10.03 28.17
CA PHE A 366 -17.83 9.93 26.84
C PHE A 366 -19.14 10.70 26.75
N ARG A 367 -19.25 11.57 25.75
CA ARG A 367 -20.46 12.32 25.44
C ARG A 367 -20.95 11.95 24.05
N GLU A 368 -22.24 11.71 23.92
CA GLU A 368 -22.88 11.52 22.62
C GLU A 368 -22.76 12.80 21.80
N VAL A 369 -22.31 12.66 20.55
CA VAL A 369 -22.03 13.78 19.65
C VAL A 369 -22.32 13.36 18.20
N SER A 370 -22.63 14.31 17.34
CA SER A 370 -22.75 14.03 15.91
C SER A 370 -21.36 13.84 15.27
N LEU A 371 -21.31 13.17 14.11
CA LEU A 371 -20.04 13.02 13.36
C LEU A 371 -19.42 14.38 13.01
N ALA A 372 -20.26 15.37 12.64
CA ALA A 372 -19.81 16.72 12.33
C ALA A 372 -19.20 17.42 13.57
N ASP A 373 -19.79 17.22 14.74
CA ASP A 373 -19.25 17.77 15.99
C ASP A 373 -17.92 17.12 16.37
N ILE A 374 -17.75 15.82 16.10
CA ILE A 374 -16.46 15.14 16.29
C ILE A 374 -15.40 15.77 15.40
N GLU A 375 -15.68 15.89 14.09
CA GLU A 375 -14.76 16.52 13.14
C GLU A 375 -14.34 17.92 13.61
N GLN A 376 -15.31 18.76 13.99
CA GLN A 376 -15.04 20.11 14.49
C GLN A 376 -14.18 20.08 15.77
N ARG A 377 -14.53 19.25 16.75
CA ARG A 377 -13.79 19.17 18.03
C ARG A 377 -12.35 18.70 17.83
N LEU A 378 -12.12 17.75 16.92
CA LEU A 378 -10.77 17.25 16.62
C LEU A 378 -9.93 18.27 15.84
N GLN A 379 -10.56 19.15 15.05
CA GLN A 379 -9.85 20.26 14.39
C GLN A 379 -9.35 21.32 15.38
N GLU A 380 -9.97 21.43 16.55
CA GLU A 380 -9.58 22.36 17.62
C GLU A 380 -8.37 21.87 18.43
N LEU A 381 -7.91 20.62 18.23
CA LEU A 381 -6.78 20.04 18.97
C LEU A 381 -5.41 20.62 18.59
N ARG A 382 -5.34 21.77 17.91
CA ARG A 382 -4.09 22.33 17.38
C ARG A 382 -3.10 22.76 18.44
#